data_AF-A0A402APH7-F1
#
_entry.id   AF-A0A402APH7-F1
#
_cell.length_a   1.000
_cell.length_b   1.000
_cell.length_c   1.000
_cell.angle_alpha   90.00
_cell.angle_beta   90.00
_cell.angle_gamma   90.00
#
_symmetry.space_group_name_H-M   'P 1'
#
loop_
_entity.id
_entity.type
_entity.pdbx_description
1 polymer ?
#
loop_
_entity_poly.entity_id
_entity_poly.type
_entity_poly.pdbx_seq_one_letter_code
_entity_poly.pdbx_strand_id
1 'polypeptide(L)'
;MIRNILPYQEVTPGKRFHQQLNLPPQTQIVLYQGNIQANRSLERLIYAARFLDPDIVIVLMGRTRGKILTQLEALIAQEGVADRVKILPPVPYAELLSWTASADLGLTVYSPGYSDNVRVFLPNKLFEYFMAGLPVLSAPLEAVTEIITRHDTGVILSSLEPEDVGSTINTLLKDSVAWNGCISTPCEPPVNSCAGKKKVLDSFNYMMSYLLRGNQEKLRLKQRVKSSISACMYWVMQATMCG
;
A
#
# COMPACT_ATOMS: atom_id res chain seq x y z
N MET A 1 -8.06 4.33 -12.86
CA MET A 1 -9.44 4.15 -12.36
C MET A 1 -9.36 3.36 -11.06
N ILE A 2 -9.64 3.99 -9.93
CA ILE A 2 -9.69 3.32 -8.62
C ILE A 2 -10.87 2.34 -8.61
N ARG A 3 -10.63 1.06 -8.32
CA ARG A 3 -11.69 0.04 -8.18
C ARG A 3 -11.51 -0.68 -6.84
N ASN A 4 -12.58 -0.81 -6.07
CA ASN A 4 -12.61 -1.66 -4.86
C ASN A 4 -11.70 -1.15 -3.70
N ILE A 5 -11.78 0.13 -3.35
CA ILE A 5 -11.23 0.63 -2.06
C ILE A 5 -12.31 0.41 -0.99
N LEU A 6 -11.89 -0.13 0.17
CA LEU A 6 -12.75 -0.17 1.35
C LEU A 6 -13.28 1.24 1.70
N PRO A 7 -14.52 1.36 2.18
CA PRO A 7 -14.90 2.53 2.96
C PRO A 7 -13.89 2.70 4.10
N TYR A 8 -13.58 3.94 4.45
CA TYR A 8 -12.72 4.19 5.61
C TYR A 8 -13.30 3.49 6.85
N GLN A 9 -12.43 2.80 7.57
CA GLN A 9 -12.74 2.12 8.81
C GLN A 9 -11.65 2.46 9.81
N GLU A 10 -12.04 2.88 11.01
CA GLU A 10 -11.09 2.97 12.11
C GLU A 10 -10.63 1.56 12.49
N VAL A 11 -9.32 1.40 12.63
CA VAL A 11 -8.71 0.13 13.01
C VAL A 11 -7.73 0.37 14.14
N THR A 12 -7.79 -0.49 15.16
CA THR A 12 -6.82 -0.44 16.27
C THR A 12 -5.64 -1.36 15.95
N PRO A 13 -4.40 -0.92 16.13
CA PRO A 13 -3.22 -1.78 15.96
C PRO A 13 -3.32 -3.04 16.83
N GLY A 14 -2.98 -4.18 16.22
CA GLY A 14 -3.06 -5.50 16.85
C GLY A 14 -1.72 -6.22 16.88
N LYS A 15 -1.74 -7.45 17.40
CA LYS A 15 -0.60 -8.38 17.44
C LYS A 15 -0.92 -9.70 16.72
N ARG A 16 -1.75 -9.66 15.66
CA ARG A 16 -2.25 -10.87 14.98
C ARG A 16 -1.13 -11.70 14.37
N PHE A 17 -0.13 -11.07 13.75
CA PHE A 17 1.02 -11.78 13.20
C PHE A 17 1.85 -12.45 14.30
N HIS A 18 2.11 -11.74 15.41
CA HIS A 18 2.82 -12.31 16.56
C HIS A 18 2.12 -13.54 17.12
N GLN A 19 0.80 -13.48 17.28
CA GLN A 19 -0.02 -14.61 17.76
C GLN A 19 -0.01 -15.79 16.77
N GLN A 20 -0.22 -15.51 15.48
CA GLN A 20 -0.30 -16.54 14.44
C GLN A 20 1.03 -17.25 14.18
N LEU A 21 2.14 -16.53 14.29
CA LEU A 21 3.49 -17.01 13.95
C LEU A 21 4.34 -17.30 15.19
N ASN A 22 3.78 -17.11 16.39
CA ASN A 22 4.48 -17.23 17.68
C ASN A 22 5.77 -16.39 17.74
N LEU A 23 5.69 -15.12 17.32
CA LEU A 23 6.84 -14.21 17.25
C LEU A 23 7.05 -13.45 18.57
N PRO A 24 8.29 -13.14 18.96
CA PRO A 24 8.61 -12.27 20.08
C PRO A 24 7.88 -10.91 20.00
N PRO A 25 7.43 -10.32 21.12
CA PRO A 25 6.65 -9.08 21.12
C PRO A 25 7.32 -7.88 20.43
N GLN A 26 8.66 -7.83 20.47
CA GLN A 26 9.50 -6.79 19.87
C GLN A 26 9.72 -6.96 18.36
N THR A 27 9.35 -8.11 17.79
CA THR A 27 9.53 -8.36 16.36
C THR A 27 8.73 -7.36 15.54
N GLN A 28 9.40 -6.68 14.60
CA GLN A 28 8.81 -5.75 13.66
C GLN A 28 8.35 -6.49 12.41
N ILE A 29 7.16 -6.17 11.94
CA ILE A 29 6.51 -6.89 10.85
C ILE A 29 6.48 -6.04 9.58
N VAL A 30 7.11 -6.56 8.53
CA VAL A 30 7.09 -5.99 7.18
C VAL A 30 6.13 -6.79 6.32
N LEU A 31 5.05 -6.16 5.85
CA LEU A 31 3.91 -6.86 5.25
C LEU A 31 3.81 -6.63 3.74
N TYR A 32 3.93 -7.72 2.98
CA TYR A 32 3.36 -7.79 1.64
C TYR A 32 1.99 -8.47 1.71
N GLN A 33 0.93 -7.77 1.27
CA GLN A 33 -0.41 -8.38 1.16
C GLN A 33 -0.94 -8.39 -0.28
N GLY A 34 -1.56 -9.50 -0.67
CA GLY A 34 -2.21 -9.67 -1.98
C GLY A 34 -1.79 -10.95 -2.71
N ASN A 35 -2.04 -11.01 -4.01
CA ASN A 35 -1.72 -12.20 -4.80
C ASN A 35 -0.19 -12.44 -4.82
N ILE A 36 0.20 -13.65 -4.46
CA ILE A 36 1.57 -14.17 -4.51
C ILE A 36 1.74 -14.86 -5.86
N GLN A 37 2.42 -14.19 -6.78
CA GLN A 37 2.57 -14.60 -8.17
C GLN A 37 4.01 -14.38 -8.63
N ALA A 38 4.51 -15.20 -9.56
CA ALA A 38 5.89 -15.15 -10.04
C ALA A 38 6.27 -13.79 -10.66
N ASN A 39 5.30 -13.07 -11.24
CA ASN A 39 5.52 -11.76 -11.84
C ASN A 39 5.50 -10.59 -10.84
N ARG A 40 5.52 -10.86 -9.53
CA ARG A 40 5.55 -9.85 -8.46
C ARG A 40 6.96 -9.66 -7.89
N SER A 41 7.94 -10.40 -8.38
CA SER A 41 9.33 -10.35 -7.94
C SER A 41 9.50 -10.57 -6.42
N LEU A 42 8.70 -11.47 -5.84
CA LEU A 42 8.70 -11.74 -4.40
C LEU A 42 9.96 -12.48 -3.95
N GLU A 43 10.65 -13.15 -4.87
CA GLU A 43 11.99 -13.70 -4.65
C GLU A 43 12.97 -12.63 -4.18
N ARG A 44 12.84 -11.38 -4.65
CA ARG A 44 13.70 -10.28 -4.22
C ARG A 44 13.53 -9.93 -2.74
N LEU A 45 12.31 -10.08 -2.21
CA LEU A 45 12.06 -9.92 -0.78
C LEU A 45 12.70 -11.03 0.05
N ILE A 46 12.75 -12.26 -0.48
CA ILE A 46 13.43 -13.37 0.18
C ILE A 46 14.94 -13.13 0.20
N TYR A 47 15.53 -12.72 -0.91
CA TYR A 47 16.96 -12.36 -0.94
C TYR A 47 17.29 -11.17 -0.03
N ALA A 48 16.40 -10.18 0.06
CA ALA A 48 16.57 -9.01 0.91
C ALA A 48 16.56 -9.37 2.39
N ALA A 49 15.89 -10.46 2.77
CA ALA A 49 15.80 -10.91 4.16
C ALA A 49 17.16 -11.21 4.80
N ARG A 50 18.19 -11.52 3.98
CA ARG A 50 19.57 -11.74 4.43
C ARG A 50 20.23 -10.50 5.03
N PHE A 51 19.74 -9.32 4.67
CA PHE A 51 20.28 -8.03 5.09
C PHE A 51 19.45 -7.39 6.20
N LEU A 52 18.42 -8.08 6.73
CA LEU A 52 17.54 -7.53 7.77
C LEU A 52 18.14 -7.65 9.17
N ASP A 53 17.87 -6.63 9.99
CA ASP A 53 18.20 -6.68 11.42
C ASP A 53 17.47 -7.81 12.16
N PRO A 54 18.04 -8.39 13.23
CA PRO A 54 17.53 -9.57 13.97
C PRO A 54 16.04 -9.64 14.25
N ASP A 55 15.42 -8.52 14.60
CA ASP A 55 14.04 -8.47 15.06
C ASP A 55 13.03 -8.16 13.93
N ILE A 56 13.43 -8.21 12.66
CA ILE A 56 12.55 -7.90 11.52
C ILE A 56 12.13 -9.19 10.80
N VAL A 57 10.82 -9.32 10.55
CA VAL A 57 10.24 -10.43 9.79
C VAL A 57 9.40 -9.89 8.63
N ILE A 58 9.67 -10.39 7.42
CA ILE A 58 8.82 -10.20 6.23
C ILE A 58 7.71 -11.24 6.24
N VAL A 59 6.47 -10.77 6.16
CA VAL A 59 5.29 -11.62 6.00
C VAL A 59 4.72 -11.43 4.59
N LEU A 60 4.67 -12.53 3.83
CA LEU A 60 4.00 -12.63 2.54
C LEU A 60 2.62 -13.24 2.75
N MET A 61 1.58 -12.40 2.79
CA MET A 61 0.20 -12.83 3.05
C MET A 61 -0.65 -12.75 1.79
N GLY A 62 -1.22 -13.88 1.35
CA GLY A 62 -2.28 -13.86 0.34
C GLY A 62 -2.39 -15.10 -0.53
N ARG A 63 -3.20 -14.99 -1.60
CA ARG A 63 -3.50 -16.11 -2.48
C ARG A 63 -2.27 -16.49 -3.31
N THR A 64 -1.90 -17.76 -3.26
CA THR A 64 -0.83 -18.36 -4.05
C THR A 64 -1.31 -19.65 -4.72
N ARG A 65 -0.57 -20.12 -5.73
CA ARG A 65 -0.75 -21.45 -6.34
C ARG A 65 0.31 -22.39 -5.77
N GLY A 66 -0.01 -23.68 -5.63
CA GLY A 66 0.90 -24.68 -5.05
C GLY A 66 2.32 -24.64 -5.59
N LYS A 67 2.49 -24.59 -6.93
CA LYS A 67 3.82 -24.50 -7.55
C LYS A 67 4.64 -23.28 -7.10
N ILE A 68 4.01 -22.11 -7.01
CA ILE A 68 4.70 -20.87 -6.61
C ILE A 68 5.02 -20.90 -5.12
N LEU A 69 4.09 -21.41 -4.30
CA LEU A 69 4.32 -21.60 -2.87
C LEU A 69 5.56 -22.48 -2.62
N THR A 70 5.60 -23.67 -3.23
CA THR A 70 6.73 -24.59 -3.10
C THR A 70 8.05 -23.98 -3.56
N GLN A 71 8.04 -23.18 -4.63
CA GLN A 71 9.24 -22.48 -5.10
C GLN A 71 9.75 -21.45 -4.09
N LEU A 72 8.84 -20.66 -3.50
CA LEU A 72 9.21 -19.65 -2.51
C LEU A 72 9.66 -20.30 -1.20
N GLU A 73 9.01 -21.37 -0.75
CA GLU A 73 9.42 -22.13 0.44
C GLU A 73 10.82 -22.76 0.25
N ALA A 74 11.07 -23.36 -0.92
CA ALA A 74 12.39 -23.89 -1.25
C ALA A 74 13.46 -22.78 -1.26
N LEU A 75 13.13 -21.61 -1.80
CA LEU A 75 14.05 -20.46 -1.82
C LEU A 75 14.34 -19.94 -0.41
N ILE A 76 13.32 -19.83 0.45
CA ILE A 76 13.47 -19.42 1.85
C ILE A 76 14.40 -20.38 2.60
N ALA A 77 14.24 -21.69 2.38
CA ALA A 77 15.11 -22.71 2.96
C ALA A 77 16.54 -22.62 2.42
N GLN A 78 16.70 -22.46 1.11
CA GLN A 78 18.00 -22.34 0.45
C GLN A 78 18.80 -21.12 0.93
N GLU A 79 18.14 -19.97 1.08
CA GLU A 79 18.78 -18.74 1.54
C GLU A 79 18.97 -18.71 3.07
N GLY A 80 18.45 -19.70 3.80
CA GLY A 80 18.59 -19.79 5.26
C GLY A 80 17.85 -18.70 6.03
N VAL A 81 16.77 -18.15 5.46
CA VAL A 81 16.01 -17.01 6.02
C VAL A 81 14.63 -17.40 6.54
N ALA A 82 14.45 -18.67 6.93
CA ALA A 82 13.17 -19.21 7.37
C ALA A 82 12.65 -18.57 8.67
N ASP A 83 13.53 -18.03 9.50
CA ASP A 83 13.20 -17.20 10.67
C ASP A 83 12.72 -15.80 10.26
N ARG A 84 13.15 -15.28 9.11
CA ARG A 84 12.90 -13.89 8.66
C ARG A 84 11.82 -13.74 7.60
N VAL A 85 11.43 -14.80 6.92
CA VAL A 85 10.37 -14.76 5.90
C VAL A 85 9.31 -15.79 6.21
N LYS A 86 8.07 -15.33 6.35
CA LYS A 86 6.90 -16.18 6.62
C LYS A 86 5.87 -16.01 5.51
N ILE A 87 5.33 -17.12 5.01
CA ILE A 87 4.23 -17.11 4.04
C ILE A 87 2.94 -17.47 4.78
N LEU A 88 1.91 -16.65 4.62
CA LEU A 88 0.59 -16.87 5.22
C LEU A 88 -0.50 -16.99 4.15
N PRO A 89 -1.52 -17.83 4.38
CA PRO A 89 -2.69 -17.91 3.50
C PRO A 89 -3.44 -16.57 3.46
N PRO A 90 -4.32 -16.35 2.47
CA PRO A 90 -5.19 -15.19 2.46
C PRO A 90 -6.16 -15.23 3.64
N VAL A 91 -6.49 -14.05 4.16
CA VAL A 91 -7.51 -13.86 5.20
C VAL A 91 -8.82 -13.35 4.59
N PRO A 92 -9.96 -13.50 5.27
CA PRO A 92 -11.21 -12.87 4.85
C PRO A 92 -11.04 -11.36 4.68
N TYR A 93 -11.64 -10.79 3.64
CA TYR A 93 -11.48 -9.37 3.32
C TYR A 93 -11.94 -8.43 4.46
N ALA A 94 -12.98 -8.84 5.20
CA ALA A 94 -13.46 -8.09 6.37
C ALA A 94 -12.46 -8.04 7.54
N GLU A 95 -11.53 -9.00 7.62
CA GLU A 95 -10.48 -9.02 8.64
C GLU A 95 -9.19 -8.37 8.15
N LEU A 96 -9.01 -8.22 6.83
CA LEU A 96 -7.74 -7.83 6.20
C LEU A 96 -7.15 -6.58 6.85
N LEU A 97 -7.95 -5.53 7.05
CA LEU A 97 -7.47 -4.29 7.63
C LEU A 97 -6.92 -4.46 9.06
N SER A 98 -7.53 -5.34 9.87
CA SER A 98 -7.02 -5.65 11.22
C SER A 98 -5.69 -6.40 11.20
N TRP A 99 -5.48 -7.24 10.18
CA TRP A 99 -4.18 -7.86 9.92
C TRP A 99 -3.17 -6.82 9.46
N THR A 100 -3.54 -5.96 8.50
CA THR A 100 -2.68 -4.87 8.02
C THR A 100 -2.23 -3.95 9.16
N ALA A 101 -3.13 -3.56 10.06
CA ALA A 101 -2.83 -2.73 11.23
C ALA A 101 -1.96 -3.42 12.29
N SER A 102 -1.76 -4.74 12.19
CA SER A 102 -0.83 -5.48 13.06
C SER A 102 0.61 -5.48 12.53
N ALA A 103 0.89 -4.77 11.42
CA ALA A 103 2.23 -4.62 10.87
C ALA A 103 2.80 -3.20 11.05
N ASP A 104 4.10 -3.09 10.76
CA ASP A 104 4.90 -1.87 10.98
C ASP A 104 5.27 -1.17 9.67
N LEU A 105 5.36 -1.93 8.57
CA LEU A 105 5.69 -1.42 7.23
C LEU A 105 4.92 -2.18 6.15
N GLY A 106 4.33 -1.47 5.18
CA GLY A 106 3.68 -2.05 4.01
C GLY A 106 4.61 -2.12 2.80
N LEU A 107 4.60 -3.23 2.06
CA LEU A 107 5.42 -3.43 0.85
C LEU A 107 4.60 -3.37 -0.44
N THR A 108 5.01 -2.49 -1.35
CA THR A 108 4.48 -2.40 -2.71
C THR A 108 5.57 -2.71 -3.72
N VAL A 109 5.88 -4.00 -3.92
CA VAL A 109 6.91 -4.46 -4.86
C VAL A 109 6.30 -5.00 -6.15
N TYR A 110 6.88 -4.59 -7.28
CA TYR A 110 6.52 -5.00 -8.64
C TYR A 110 7.79 -5.13 -9.48
N SER A 111 7.79 -6.06 -10.43
CA SER A 111 8.92 -6.21 -11.37
C SER A 111 9.11 -4.93 -12.20
N PRO A 112 10.36 -4.49 -12.43
CA PRO A 112 10.65 -3.50 -13.47
C PRO A 112 10.11 -4.03 -14.79
N GLY A 113 9.38 -3.20 -15.55
CA GLY A 113 8.80 -3.61 -16.83
C GLY A 113 7.42 -4.28 -16.75
N TYR A 114 6.74 -4.24 -15.60
CA TYR A 114 5.30 -4.54 -15.60
C TYR A 114 4.60 -3.55 -16.56
N SER A 115 3.68 -4.07 -17.39
CA SER A 115 2.94 -3.33 -18.42
C SER A 115 2.55 -1.90 -18.01
N ASP A 116 2.50 -0.98 -18.98
CA ASP A 116 2.20 0.45 -18.77
C ASP A 116 1.01 0.70 -17.82
N ASN A 117 0.03 -0.20 -17.85
CA ASN A 117 -1.16 -0.19 -16.99
C ASN A 117 -0.86 -0.25 -15.47
N VAL A 118 0.23 -0.85 -15.02
CA VAL A 118 0.60 -0.86 -13.58
C VAL A 118 1.44 0.32 -13.18
N ARG A 119 2.21 0.90 -14.10
CA ARG A 119 2.95 2.15 -13.83
C ARG A 119 2.01 3.28 -13.43
N VAL A 120 0.81 3.31 -14.03
CA VAL A 120 -0.22 4.34 -13.83
C VAL A 120 -1.36 3.92 -12.90
N PHE A 121 -1.28 2.76 -12.23
CA PHE A 121 -2.36 2.26 -11.37
C PHE A 121 -1.97 2.30 -9.90
N LEU A 122 -2.91 2.73 -9.06
CA LEU A 122 -2.79 2.73 -7.61
C LEU A 122 -3.30 1.38 -7.06
N PRO A 123 -2.43 0.51 -6.54
CA PRO A 123 -2.85 -0.79 -6.08
C PRO A 123 -3.70 -0.67 -4.81
N ASN A 124 -4.73 -1.50 -4.67
CA ASN A 124 -5.65 -1.43 -3.52
C ASN A 124 -4.93 -1.54 -2.18
N LYS A 125 -3.87 -2.36 -2.11
CA LYS A 125 -3.03 -2.52 -0.92
C LYS A 125 -2.44 -1.21 -0.41
N LEU A 126 -2.16 -0.26 -1.30
CA LEU A 126 -1.62 1.05 -0.92
C LEU A 126 -2.60 1.78 0.01
N PHE A 127 -3.88 1.78 -0.35
CA PHE A 127 -4.93 2.40 0.46
C PHE A 127 -5.19 1.62 1.75
N GLU A 128 -5.07 0.30 1.74
CA GLU A 128 -5.17 -0.54 2.96
C GLU A 128 -4.04 -0.23 3.95
N TYR A 129 -2.80 -0.06 3.47
CA TYR A 129 -1.68 0.38 4.30
C TYR A 129 -1.94 1.76 4.90
N PHE A 130 -2.41 2.70 4.09
CA PHE A 130 -2.71 4.04 4.56
C PHE A 130 -3.87 4.07 5.57
N MET A 131 -4.94 3.30 5.34
CA MET A 131 -6.04 3.13 6.30
C MET A 131 -5.60 2.47 7.61
N ALA A 132 -4.53 1.69 7.59
CA ALA A 132 -3.94 1.09 8.77
C ALA A 132 -2.84 1.95 9.42
N GLY A 133 -2.54 3.13 8.84
CA GLY A 133 -1.47 4.01 9.29
C GLY A 133 -0.07 3.46 9.08
N LEU A 134 0.12 2.56 8.11
CA LEU A 134 1.43 1.99 7.82
C LEU A 134 2.22 2.86 6.83
N PRO A 135 3.49 3.19 7.09
CA PRO A 135 4.40 3.63 6.04
C PRO A 135 4.44 2.58 4.92
N VAL A 136 4.72 3.04 3.69
CA VAL A 136 4.83 2.16 2.53
C VAL A 136 6.20 2.25 1.91
N LEU A 137 6.89 1.12 1.78
CA LEU A 137 8.06 0.99 0.92
C LEU A 137 7.61 0.46 -0.45
N SER A 138 7.81 1.25 -1.50
CA SER A 138 7.32 0.95 -2.84
C SER A 138 8.44 0.91 -3.88
N ALA A 139 8.29 0.04 -4.88
CA ALA A 139 9.00 0.18 -6.16
C ALA A 139 8.62 1.51 -6.84
N PRO A 140 9.45 2.05 -7.76
CA PRO A 140 9.20 3.32 -8.43
C PRO A 140 8.08 3.21 -9.48
N LEU A 141 6.83 3.25 -8.99
CA LEU A 141 5.63 3.30 -9.80
C LEU A 141 5.14 4.75 -9.84
N GLU A 142 5.06 5.35 -11.02
CA GLU A 142 4.76 6.79 -11.22
C GLU A 142 3.60 7.31 -10.35
N ALA A 143 2.44 6.64 -10.39
CA ALA A 143 1.27 7.06 -9.61
C ALA A 143 1.47 6.88 -8.09
N VAL A 144 2.20 5.85 -7.67
CA VAL A 144 2.47 5.60 -6.24
C VAL A 144 3.52 6.58 -5.73
N THR A 145 4.57 6.84 -6.52
CA THR A 145 5.60 7.84 -6.25
C THR A 145 5.00 9.22 -6.04
N GLU A 146 4.05 9.63 -6.89
CA GLU A 146 3.36 10.92 -6.74
C GLU A 146 2.66 11.02 -5.38
N ILE A 147 1.92 9.99 -4.97
CA ILE A 147 1.18 9.99 -3.70
C ILE A 147 2.11 9.95 -2.50
N ILE A 148 3.07 9.01 -2.50
CA ILE A 148 4.02 8.84 -1.40
C ILE A 148 4.83 10.11 -1.19
N THR A 149 5.32 10.73 -2.27
CA THR A 149 6.14 11.96 -2.19
C THR A 149 5.30 13.16 -1.77
N ARG A 150 4.08 13.30 -2.32
CA ARG A 150 3.21 14.44 -2.00
C ARG A 150 2.75 14.46 -0.54
N HIS A 151 2.52 13.29 0.04
CA HIS A 151 1.92 13.15 1.36
C HIS A 151 2.87 12.65 2.44
N ASP A 152 4.13 12.40 2.07
CA ASP A 152 5.19 11.86 2.91
C ASP A 152 4.72 10.64 3.73
N THR A 153 4.24 9.63 3.01
CA THR A 153 3.63 8.41 3.58
C THR A 153 4.47 7.16 3.37
N GLY A 154 5.76 7.30 3.03
CA GLY A 154 6.60 6.16 2.71
C GLY A 154 7.85 6.48 1.89
N VAL A 155 8.46 5.43 1.32
CA VAL A 155 9.70 5.49 0.54
C VAL A 155 9.53 4.85 -0.82
N ILE A 156 10.19 5.45 -1.80
CA ILE A 156 10.39 4.84 -3.11
C ILE A 156 11.80 4.23 -3.17
N LEU A 157 11.86 2.94 -3.46
CA LEU A 157 13.10 2.23 -3.70
C LEU A 157 13.78 2.78 -4.95
N SER A 158 15.05 3.16 -4.82
CA SER A 158 15.92 3.49 -5.96
C SER A 158 16.27 2.25 -6.79
N SER A 159 16.25 1.08 -6.16
CA SER A 159 16.70 -0.19 -6.72
C SER A 159 15.96 -1.34 -6.03
N LEU A 160 15.74 -2.43 -6.77
CA LEU A 160 15.18 -3.68 -6.24
C LEU A 160 16.27 -4.72 -5.94
N GLU A 161 17.53 -4.29 -5.86
CA GLU A 161 18.60 -5.17 -5.42
C GLU A 161 18.41 -5.56 -3.95
N PRO A 162 18.69 -6.82 -3.57
CA PRO A 162 18.36 -7.34 -2.24
C PRO A 162 18.91 -6.51 -1.07
N GLU A 163 20.14 -6.02 -1.20
CA GLU A 163 20.81 -5.23 -0.17
C GLU A 163 20.17 -3.83 0.00
N ASP A 164 19.81 -3.18 -1.11
CA ASP A 164 19.11 -1.89 -1.09
C ASP A 164 17.74 -2.01 -0.41
N VAL A 165 17.01 -3.09 -0.72
CA VAL A 165 15.71 -3.37 -0.09
C VAL A 165 15.87 -3.60 1.42
N GLY A 166 16.80 -4.48 1.82
CA GLY A 166 17.00 -4.81 3.24
C GLY A 166 17.51 -3.63 4.06
N SER A 167 18.49 -2.89 3.57
CA SER A 167 19.04 -1.69 4.24
C SER A 167 18.00 -0.58 4.38
N THR A 168 17.16 -0.37 3.36
CA THR A 168 16.05 0.59 3.42
C THR A 168 15.01 0.18 4.46
N ILE A 169 14.64 -1.11 4.51
CA ILE A 169 13.73 -1.64 5.54
C ILE A 169 14.31 -1.42 6.94
N ASN A 170 15.58 -1.75 7.17
CA ASN A 170 16.24 -1.55 8.45
C ASN A 170 16.21 -0.08 8.87
N THR A 171 16.53 0.83 7.94
CA THR A 171 16.52 2.28 8.19
C THR A 171 15.11 2.75 8.57
N LEU A 172 14.08 2.32 7.83
CA LEU A 172 12.68 2.66 8.10
C LEU A 172 12.19 2.20 9.46
N LEU A 173 12.74 1.11 9.98
CA LEU A 173 12.28 0.46 11.20
C LEU A 173 13.16 0.75 12.43
N LYS A 174 14.45 1.07 12.26
CA LYS A 174 15.35 1.52 13.33
C LYS A 174 15.07 2.95 13.77
N ASP A 175 14.79 3.83 12.82
CA ASP A 175 14.72 5.24 13.11
C ASP A 175 13.32 5.66 13.56
N SER A 176 13.27 6.14 14.79
CA SER A 176 12.28 7.11 15.27
C SER A 176 12.66 8.54 14.81
N VAL A 177 13.20 8.69 13.60
CA VAL A 177 13.66 9.97 13.03
C VAL A 177 12.72 10.49 11.94
N ALA A 178 12.50 11.81 12.00
CA ALA A 178 11.78 12.65 11.07
C ALA A 178 12.15 12.40 9.60
N TRP A 179 11.14 12.26 8.76
CA TRP A 179 11.30 12.23 7.32
C TRP A 179 11.59 13.65 6.82
N ASN A 180 12.73 13.84 6.15
CA ASN A 180 13.05 15.07 5.41
C ASN A 180 12.86 14.82 3.92
N GLY A 181 11.61 14.64 3.50
CA GLY A 181 11.23 14.81 2.11
C GLY A 181 11.15 16.30 1.76
N CYS A 182 12.28 16.88 1.37
CA CYS A 182 12.47 18.26 0.92
C CYS A 182 12.49 19.38 2.00
N ILE A 183 13.52 20.20 1.88
CA ILE A 183 13.86 21.41 2.66
C ILE A 183 12.63 22.32 2.85
N SER A 184 12.06 22.37 4.06
CA SER A 184 11.61 23.59 4.79
C SER A 184 10.57 23.22 5.84
N THR A 185 10.83 23.59 7.11
CA THR A 185 9.95 23.52 8.32
C THR A 185 10.04 22.25 9.19
N PRO A 186 9.84 22.38 10.53
CA PRO A 186 10.65 21.66 11.52
C PRO A 186 10.11 20.30 11.96
N CYS A 187 11.05 19.38 12.18
CA CYS A 187 10.99 18.10 12.91
C CYS A 187 9.60 17.46 13.02
N GLU A 188 9.25 16.66 12.02
CA GLU A 188 8.08 15.79 12.06
C GLU A 188 8.38 14.48 12.82
N PRO A 189 7.38 13.86 13.46
CA PRO A 189 7.59 12.60 14.16
C PRO A 189 7.82 11.45 13.17
N PRO A 190 8.65 10.46 13.53
CA PRO A 190 8.92 9.28 12.70
C PRO A 190 7.68 8.50 12.30
N VAL A 191 7.63 8.05 11.04
CA VAL A 191 6.45 7.42 10.42
C VAL A 191 6.04 6.10 11.08
N ASN A 192 7.00 5.35 11.65
CA ASN A 192 6.73 4.11 12.39
C ASN A 192 6.21 4.35 13.83
N SER A 193 6.31 5.56 14.37
CA SER A 193 5.77 5.91 15.69
C SER A 193 4.27 6.15 15.66
N CYS A 194 3.63 6.17 16.83
CA CYS A 194 2.22 6.53 16.96
C CYS A 194 1.86 7.83 16.22
N ALA A 195 2.72 8.85 16.30
CA ALA A 195 2.49 10.13 15.64
C ALA A 195 2.75 10.07 14.12
N GLY A 196 3.67 9.22 13.68
CA GLY A 196 3.89 8.91 12.27
C GLY A 196 2.76 8.13 11.60
N LYS A 197 2.26 7.09 12.27
CA LYS A 197 1.09 6.32 11.80
C LYS A 197 -0.14 7.22 11.71
N LYS A 198 -0.29 8.15 12.66
CA LYS A 198 -1.33 9.19 12.61
C LYS A 198 -1.15 10.13 11.42
N LYS A 199 0.07 10.57 11.09
CA LYS A 199 0.34 11.37 9.89
C LYS A 199 -0.10 10.66 8.61
N VAL A 200 0.23 9.37 8.46
CA VAL A 200 -0.20 8.58 7.30
C VAL A 200 -1.73 8.53 7.21
N LEU A 201 -2.41 8.32 8.33
CA LEU A 201 -3.89 8.33 8.41
C LEU A 201 -4.48 9.71 8.07
N ASP A 202 -3.89 10.79 8.58
CA ASP A 202 -4.36 12.15 8.31
C ASP A 202 -4.17 12.51 6.83
N SER A 203 -3.02 12.16 6.24
CA SER A 203 -2.74 12.26 4.81
C SER A 203 -3.74 11.45 3.98
N PHE A 204 -4.07 10.24 4.40
CA PHE A 204 -5.09 9.41 3.76
C PHE A 204 -6.48 10.05 3.80
N ASN A 205 -6.90 10.51 4.97
CA ASN A 205 -8.20 11.17 5.17
C ASN A 205 -8.31 12.44 4.32
N TYR A 206 -7.23 13.23 4.26
CA TYR A 206 -7.13 14.39 3.38
C TYR A 206 -7.27 13.99 1.90
N MET A 207 -6.50 13.00 1.44
CA MET A 207 -6.56 12.50 0.06
C MET A 207 -7.97 11.99 -0.29
N MET A 208 -8.59 11.18 0.57
CA MET A 208 -9.94 10.66 0.35
C MET A 208 -10.97 11.78 0.32
N SER A 209 -10.86 12.78 1.20
CA SER A 209 -11.75 13.94 1.17
C SER A 209 -11.63 14.74 -0.14
N TYR A 210 -10.43 14.82 -0.73
CA TYR A 210 -10.19 15.52 -1.98
C TYR A 210 -10.69 14.70 -3.19
N LEU A 211 -10.41 13.41 -3.23
CA LEU A 211 -10.91 12.49 -4.25
C LEU A 211 -12.44 12.41 -4.24
N LEU A 212 -13.06 12.34 -3.06
CA LEU A 212 -14.52 12.34 -2.91
C LEU A 212 -15.14 13.68 -3.28
N ARG A 213 -14.50 14.82 -2.92
CA ARG A 213 -14.95 16.16 -3.34
C ARG A 213 -14.84 16.36 -4.86
N GLY A 214 -13.73 15.95 -5.47
CA GLY A 214 -13.57 15.98 -6.92
C GLY A 214 -14.55 15.05 -7.65
N ASN A 215 -14.95 13.92 -7.03
CA ASN A 215 -16.00 13.06 -7.57
C ASN A 215 -17.40 13.66 -7.38
N GLN A 216 -17.68 14.34 -6.26
CA GLN A 216 -18.92 15.08 -6.01
C GLN A 216 -19.06 16.27 -6.96
N GLU A 217 -17.99 17.03 -7.22
CA GLU A 217 -17.98 18.09 -8.24
C GLU A 217 -18.12 17.52 -9.64
N LYS A 218 -17.43 16.43 -10.00
CA LYS A 218 -17.62 15.75 -11.29
C LYS A 218 -19.02 15.14 -11.43
N LEU A 219 -19.64 14.64 -10.35
CA LEU A 219 -21.04 14.20 -10.32
C LEU A 219 -21.98 15.39 -10.48
N ARG A 220 -21.74 16.50 -9.79
CA ARG A 220 -22.53 17.74 -9.90
C ARG A 220 -22.39 18.39 -11.27
N LEU A 221 -21.20 18.34 -11.89
CA LEU A 221 -20.97 18.74 -13.29
C LEU A 221 -21.67 17.78 -14.25
N LYS A 222 -21.62 16.47 -14.04
CA LYS A 222 -22.39 15.50 -14.84
C LYS A 222 -23.91 15.65 -14.65
N GLN A 223 -24.39 16.00 -13.46
CA GLN A 223 -25.79 16.28 -13.16
C GLN A 223 -26.22 17.64 -13.73
N ARG A 224 -25.38 18.68 -13.66
CA ARG A 224 -25.61 19.97 -14.33
C ARG A 224 -25.62 19.84 -15.84
N VAL A 225 -24.71 19.07 -16.41
CA VAL A 225 -24.68 18.77 -17.86
C VAL A 225 -25.90 17.93 -18.25
N LYS A 226 -26.34 16.95 -17.43
CA LYS A 226 -27.60 16.24 -17.66
C LYS A 226 -28.85 17.13 -17.55
N SER A 227 -28.89 18.09 -16.61
CA SER A 227 -30.00 19.04 -16.51
C SER A 227 -30.00 20.06 -17.65
N SER A 228 -28.83 20.46 -18.15
CA SER A 228 -28.70 21.32 -19.33
C SER A 228 -29.03 20.59 -20.64
N ILE A 229 -28.75 19.29 -20.75
CA ILE A 229 -29.15 18.45 -21.90
C ILE A 229 -30.65 18.12 -21.84
N SER A 230 -31.23 17.92 -20.65
CA SER A 230 -32.68 17.76 -20.49
C SER A 230 -33.45 19.04 -20.81
N ALA A 231 -32.88 20.22 -20.51
CA ALA A 231 -33.46 21.51 -20.92
C ALA A 231 -33.31 21.77 -22.43
N CYS A 232 -32.25 21.28 -23.06
CA CYS A 232 -32.04 21.40 -24.50
C CYS A 232 -32.93 20.43 -25.31
N MET A 233 -33.27 19.25 -24.78
CA MET A 233 -34.21 18.32 -25.43
C MET A 233 -35.68 18.75 -25.31
N TYR A 234 -36.07 19.46 -24.24
CA TYR A 234 -37.44 19.98 -24.11
C TYR A 234 -37.74 21.12 -25.10
N TRP A 235 -36.72 21.89 -25.51
CA TRP A 235 -36.85 22.94 -26.53
C TRP A 235 -36.86 22.39 -27.97
N VAL A 236 -36.16 21.30 -28.25
CA VAL A 236 -36.14 20.69 -29.59
C VAL A 236 -37.45 19.94 -29.91
N MET A 237 -38.18 19.43 -28.91
CA MET A 237 -39.50 18.79 -29.12
C MET A 237 -40.68 19.77 -29.29
N GLN A 238 -40.55 21.04 -28.91
CA GLN A 238 -41.60 22.04 -29.17
C GLN A 238 -41.47 22.73 -30.54
N ALA A 239 -40.31 22.62 -31.20
CA ALA A 239 -40.07 23.22 -32.52
C ALA A 239 -40.51 22.34 -33.72
N THR A 240 -41.09 21.15 -33.49
CA THR A 240 -41.54 20.24 -34.55
C THR A 240 -43.07 20.07 -34.63
N MET A 241 -43.84 20.92 -33.94
CA MET A 241 -45.32 20.96 -34.03
C MET A 241 -45.88 22.27 -34.62
N CYS A 242 -45.08 23.02 -35.36
CA CYS A 242 -45.56 24.07 -36.26
C CYS A 242 -44.78 23.96 -37.57
N GLY A 243 -45.43 23.35 -38.55
CA GLY A 243 -44.93 23.06 -39.89
C GLY A 243 -45.83 22.03 -40.55
#